data_AF-M5BVZ1-F1
#
_entry.id   AF-M5BVZ1-F1
#
_cell.length_a   1.000
_cell.length_b   1.000
_cell.length_c   1.000
_cell.angle_alpha   90.00
_cell.angle_beta   90.00
_cell.angle_gamma   90.00
#
_symmetry.space_group_name_H-M   'P 1'
#
loop_
_entity.id
_entity.type
_entity.pdbx_description
1 polymer ?
#
loop_
_entity_poly.entity_id
_entity_poly.type
_entity_poly.pdbx_seq_one_letter_code
_entity_poly.pdbx_strand_id
1 'polypeptide(L)'
;MLAIIIGLLSSNGNSTQANAGISFIYLFMVVFSFGWTPTQALYPAEVLSYQSRAKGLAFLNVVTQASSCINTFGLPVALEKLGWKTYLIFLVWDSFEVVMIYLFVVETKGLTLEQIDEIFSEPNPRKYSIEHAATLKASKQETAA
;
A
#
# COMPACT_ATOMS: atom_id res chain seq x y z
N MET A 1 4.62 12.83 1.95
CA MET A 1 3.99 13.93 1.18
C MET A 1 3.27 14.95 2.07
N LEU A 2 2.51 14.52 3.08
CA LEU A 2 1.77 15.40 4.01
C LEU A 2 2.65 16.42 4.78
N ALA A 3 3.90 16.08 5.10
CA ALA A 3 4.83 16.99 5.79
C ALA A 3 5.22 18.24 4.97
N ILE A 4 5.29 18.14 3.63
CA ILE A 4 5.63 19.27 2.74
C ILE A 4 4.44 20.25 2.66
N ILE A 5 3.22 19.70 2.64
CA ILE A 5 1.98 20.48 2.53
C ILE A 5 1.78 21.34 3.80
N ILE A 6 2.06 20.80 4.98
CA ILE A 6 1.92 21.54 6.23
C ILE A 6 3.10 22.50 6.47
N GLY A 7 4.31 22.16 6.02
CA GLY A 7 5.44 23.09 5.98
C GLY A 7 5.13 24.36 5.15
N LEU A 8 4.33 24.20 4.09
CA LEU A 8 3.76 25.29 3.29
C LEU A 8 2.60 26.03 3.98
N LEU A 9 1.87 25.40 4.89
CA LEU A 9 0.73 26.00 5.63
C LEU A 9 1.15 26.69 6.94
N SER A 10 2.30 26.33 7.51
CA SER A 10 2.76 26.81 8.82
C SER A 10 3.38 28.23 8.77
N SER A 11 3.64 28.79 7.58
CA SER A 11 4.32 30.08 7.42
C SER A 11 3.44 31.07 6.64
N ASN A 12 2.68 31.86 7.41
CA ASN A 12 1.87 33.01 7.02
C ASN A 12 0.45 32.68 6.53
N GLY A 13 -0.55 33.30 7.16
CA GLY A 13 -1.99 33.12 6.90
C GLY A 13 -2.46 33.63 5.53
N ASN A 14 -1.88 33.10 4.44
CA ASN A 14 -2.30 33.36 3.07
C ASN A 14 -3.29 32.29 2.61
N SER A 15 -4.51 32.70 2.28
CA SER A 15 -5.59 31.83 1.79
C SER A 15 -5.17 30.96 0.57
N THR A 16 -4.20 31.43 -0.22
CA THR A 16 -3.64 30.70 -1.36
C THR A 16 -2.85 29.46 -0.93
N GLN A 17 -2.08 29.50 0.16
CA GLN A 17 -1.37 28.33 0.69
C GLN A 17 -2.34 27.31 1.29
N ALA A 18 -3.38 27.77 2.00
CA ALA A 18 -4.47 26.95 2.51
C ALA A 18 -5.15 26.15 1.39
N ASN A 19 -5.56 26.84 0.32
CA ASN A 19 -6.24 26.22 -0.81
C ASN A 19 -5.33 25.26 -1.58
N ALA A 20 -4.05 25.59 -1.75
CA ALA A 20 -3.08 24.70 -2.37
C ALA A 20 -2.89 23.42 -1.54
N GLY A 21 -2.75 23.54 -0.22
CA GLY A 21 -2.59 22.40 0.67
C GLY A 21 -3.80 21.46 0.66
N ILE A 22 -5.01 22.02 0.69
CA ILE A 22 -6.26 21.24 0.58
C ILE A 22 -6.32 20.50 -0.77
N SER A 23 -5.94 21.16 -1.87
CA SER A 23 -5.93 20.54 -3.21
C SER A 23 -4.99 19.33 -3.28
N PHE A 24 -3.80 19.43 -2.69
CA PHE A 24 -2.86 18.30 -2.64
C PHE A 24 -3.34 17.15 -1.74
N ILE A 25 -4.05 17.44 -0.64
CA ILE A 25 -4.67 16.40 0.21
C ILE A 25 -5.71 15.61 -0.59
N TYR A 26 -6.59 16.30 -1.32
CA TYR A 26 -7.58 15.64 -2.16
C TYR A 26 -6.95 14.82 -3.28
N LEU A 27 -5.91 15.33 -3.93
CA LEU A 27 -5.18 14.59 -4.97
C LEU A 27 -4.58 13.30 -4.40
N PHE A 28 -3.96 13.39 -3.22
CA PHE A 28 -3.46 12.21 -2.51
C PHE A 28 -4.58 11.22 -2.16
N MET A 29 -5.74 11.69 -1.66
CA MET A 29 -6.88 10.84 -1.35
C MET A 29 -7.41 10.09 -2.58
N VAL A 30 -7.44 10.73 -3.75
CA VAL A 30 -7.83 10.08 -5.01
C VAL A 30 -6.86 8.97 -5.37
N VAL A 31 -5.55 9.25 -5.40
CA VAL A 31 -4.53 8.23 -5.71
C VAL A 31 -4.56 7.08 -4.71
N PHE A 32 -4.70 7.38 -3.42
CA PHE A 32 -4.80 6.38 -2.36
C PHE A 32 -6.05 5.51 -2.53
N SER A 33 -7.21 6.10 -2.82
CA SER A 33 -8.46 5.36 -3.00
C SER A 33 -8.46 4.47 -4.25
N PHE A 34 -7.83 4.91 -5.35
CA PHE A 34 -7.77 4.14 -6.59
C PHE A 34 -6.64 3.10 -6.62
N GLY A 35 -5.51 3.38 -5.97
CA GLY A 35 -4.35 2.47 -5.96
C GLY A 35 -4.35 1.54 -4.75
N TRP A 36 -4.33 2.11 -3.55
CA TRP A 36 -4.08 1.36 -2.33
C TRP A 36 -5.29 0.56 -1.87
N THR A 37 -6.46 1.20 -1.77
CA THR A 37 -7.69 0.57 -1.26
C THR A 37 -8.09 -0.71 -2.00
N PRO A 38 -8.16 -0.75 -3.35
CA PRO A 38 -8.49 -1.99 -4.04
C PRO A 38 -7.37 -3.04 -3.93
N THR A 39 -6.11 -2.61 -3.87
CA THR A 39 -4.95 -3.52 -3.75
C THR A 39 -4.96 -4.29 -2.43
N GLN A 40 -5.40 -3.66 -1.33
CA GLN A 40 -5.49 -4.33 -0.02
C GLN A 40 -6.43 -5.54 -0.02
N ALA A 41 -7.52 -5.50 -0.78
CA ALA A 41 -8.45 -6.63 -0.89
C ALA A 41 -8.08 -7.58 -2.03
N LEU A 42 -7.55 -7.05 -3.14
CA LEU A 42 -7.22 -7.81 -4.34
C LEU A 42 -6.01 -8.72 -4.12
N TYR A 43 -4.93 -8.21 -3.51
CA TYR A 43 -3.70 -8.95 -3.32
C TYR A 43 -3.85 -10.25 -2.49
N PRO A 44 -4.45 -10.23 -1.28
CA PRO A 44 -4.68 -11.47 -0.53
C PRO A 44 -5.72 -12.37 -1.21
N ALA A 45 -6.59 -11.83 -2.06
CA ALA A 45 -7.46 -12.65 -2.87
C ALA A 45 -6.63 -13.42 -3.92
N GLU A 46 -5.68 -12.77 -4.61
CA GLU A 46 -4.83 -13.44 -5.61
C GLU A 46 -3.83 -14.44 -5.02
N VAL A 47 -3.33 -14.19 -3.81
CA VAL A 47 -2.29 -15.02 -3.16
C VAL A 47 -2.87 -16.20 -2.36
N LEU A 48 -4.13 -16.15 -1.91
CA LEU A 48 -4.73 -17.26 -1.16
C LEU A 48 -5.48 -18.25 -2.04
N SER A 49 -5.19 -19.53 -1.81
CA SER A 49 -5.94 -20.66 -2.35
C SER A 49 -7.42 -20.63 -1.93
N TYR A 50 -8.29 -21.18 -2.78
CA TYR A 50 -9.75 -21.06 -2.70
C TYR A 50 -10.34 -21.44 -1.32
N GLN A 51 -9.77 -22.47 -0.68
CA GLN A 51 -10.21 -22.98 0.63
C GLN A 51 -9.84 -22.05 1.80
N SER A 52 -8.72 -21.33 1.69
CA SER A 52 -8.19 -20.48 2.76
C SER A 52 -8.61 -19.02 2.62
N ARG A 53 -9.00 -18.59 1.42
CA ARG A 53 -9.32 -17.20 1.05
C ARG A 53 -10.28 -16.52 2.02
N ALA A 54 -11.38 -17.18 2.39
CA ALA A 54 -12.36 -16.64 3.31
C ALA A 54 -11.78 -16.37 4.71
N LYS A 55 -10.92 -17.26 5.22
CA LYS A 55 -10.26 -17.12 6.53
C LYS A 55 -9.20 -16.01 6.50
N GLY A 56 -8.43 -15.91 5.42
CA GLY A 56 -7.42 -14.85 5.27
C GLY A 56 -8.03 -13.46 5.13
N LEU A 57 -9.11 -13.32 4.35
CA LEU A 57 -9.83 -12.05 4.24
C LEU A 57 -10.51 -11.65 5.56
N ALA A 58 -11.03 -12.61 6.33
CA ALA A 58 -11.57 -12.34 7.66
C ALA A 58 -10.46 -11.87 8.63
N PHE A 59 -9.30 -12.52 8.62
CA PHE A 59 -8.16 -12.13 9.45
C PHE A 59 -7.65 -10.72 9.09
N LEU A 60 -7.51 -10.43 7.79
CA LEU A 60 -7.16 -9.09 7.31
C LEU A 60 -8.12 -8.04 7.86
N ASN A 61 -9.43 -8.28 7.78
CA ASN A 61 -10.43 -7.37 8.30
C ASN A 61 -10.27 -7.15 9.81
N VAL A 62 -10.05 -8.21 10.59
CA VAL A 62 -9.85 -8.09 12.04
C VAL A 62 -8.62 -7.24 12.36
N VAL A 63 -7.50 -7.48 11.67
CA VAL A 63 -6.25 -6.71 11.86
C VAL A 63 -6.43 -5.25 11.45
N THR A 64 -7.09 -4.99 10.32
CA THR A 64 -7.39 -3.62 9.85
C THR A 64 -8.29 -2.87 10.83
N GLN A 65 -9.33 -3.52 11.36
CA GLN A 65 -10.22 -2.90 12.34
C GLN A 65 -9.51 -2.66 13.68
N ALA A 66 -8.66 -3.60 14.14
CA ALA A 66 -7.85 -3.42 15.34
C ALA A 66 -6.86 -2.24 15.19
N SER A 67 -6.19 -2.15 14.03
CA SER A 67 -5.27 -1.06 13.71
C SER A 67 -5.99 0.28 13.60
N SER A 68 -7.21 0.28 13.05
CA SER A 68 -8.07 1.47 12.98
C SER A 68 -8.47 1.94 14.38
N CYS A 69 -8.77 1.03 15.30
CA CYS A 69 -9.04 1.35 16.70
C CYS A 69 -7.84 2.05 17.36
N ILE A 70 -6.63 1.50 17.18
CA ILE A 70 -5.39 2.10 17.71
C ILE A 70 -5.18 3.50 17.11
N ASN A 71 -5.42 3.69 15.82
CA ASN A 71 -5.32 5.01 15.21
C ASN A 71 -6.37 5.98 15.76
N THR A 72 -7.63 5.58 15.89
CA THR A 72 -8.71 6.46 16.40
C THR A 72 -8.44 6.96 17.82
N PHE A 73 -7.91 6.12 18.72
CA PHE A 73 -7.59 6.52 20.09
C PHE A 73 -6.16 7.05 20.26
N GLY A 74 -5.22 6.58 19.46
CA GLY A 74 -3.80 6.93 19.52
C GLY A 74 -3.46 8.26 18.84
N LEU A 75 -4.10 8.60 17.72
CA LEU A 75 -3.90 9.89 17.04
C LEU A 75 -4.10 11.09 17.97
N PRO A 76 -5.24 11.23 18.67
CA PRO A 76 -5.50 12.43 19.47
C PRO A 76 -4.49 12.57 20.61
N VAL A 77 -4.14 11.46 21.28
CA VAL A 77 -3.13 11.45 22.35
C VAL A 77 -1.73 11.79 21.82
N ALA A 78 -1.37 11.27 20.65
CA ALA A 78 -0.10 11.57 20.01
C ALA A 78 -0.05 13.05 19.57
N LEU A 79 -1.13 13.57 19.01
CA LEU A 79 -1.21 14.97 18.59
C LEU A 79 -1.11 15.93 19.78
N GLU A 80 -1.73 15.59 20.92
CA GLU A 80 -1.67 16.39 22.14
C GLU A 80 -0.26 16.44 22.75
N LYS A 81 0.46 15.31 22.75
CA LYS A 81 1.80 15.22 23.36
C LYS A 81 2.96 15.62 22.44
N LEU A 82 2.87 15.33 21.15
CA LEU A 82 3.97 15.48 20.18
C LEU A 82 3.70 16.52 19.09
N GLY A 83 2.44 16.97 18.93
CA GLY A 83 2.06 17.97 17.92
C GLY A 83 2.51 17.57 16.52
N TRP A 84 3.36 18.40 15.90
CA TRP A 84 3.88 18.17 14.55
C TRP A 84 4.79 16.93 14.43
N LYS A 85 5.38 16.46 15.52
CA LYS A 85 6.30 15.30 15.49
C LYS A 85 5.57 13.97 15.30
N THR A 86 4.27 13.90 15.62
CA THR A 86 3.43 12.72 15.37
C THR A 86 3.44 12.32 13.89
N TYR A 87 3.58 13.29 12.99
CA TYR A 87 3.65 13.04 11.55
C TYR A 87 4.97 12.41 11.08
N LEU A 88 6.07 12.57 11.83
CA LEU A 88 7.32 11.86 11.53
C LEU A 88 7.20 10.36 11.83
N ILE A 89 6.41 9.99 12.84
CA ILE A 89 6.12 8.59 13.15
C ILE A 89 5.38 7.93 11.97
N PHE A 90 4.38 8.62 11.41
CA PHE A 90 3.69 8.17 10.19
C PHE A 90 4.63 8.07 8.99
N LEU A 91 5.55 9.02 8.81
CA LEU A 91 6.51 8.95 7.70
C LEU A 91 7.46 7.76 7.81
N VAL A 92 7.92 7.43 9.02
CA VAL A 92 8.76 6.24 9.27
C VAL A 92 7.95 4.97 9.03
N TRP A 93 6.70 4.93 9.48
CA TRP A 93 5.79 3.81 9.26
C TRP A 93 5.52 3.58 7.76
N ASP A 94 5.16 4.64 7.01
CA ASP A 94 4.94 4.56 5.56
C ASP A 94 6.21 4.08 4.83
N SER A 95 7.39 4.56 5.25
CA SER A 95 8.67 4.14 4.66
C SER A 95 8.97 2.67 4.95
N PHE A 96 8.67 2.21 6.16
CA PHE A 96 8.80 0.81 6.55
C PHE A 96 7.86 -0.08 5.73
N GLU A 97 6.61 0.34 5.52
CA GLU A 97 5.65 -0.38 4.69
C GLU A 97 6.13 -0.50 3.24
N VAL A 98 6.65 0.58 2.65
CA VAL A 98 7.25 0.54 1.30
C VAL A 98 8.42 -0.45 1.23
N VAL A 99 9.29 -0.47 2.25
CA VAL A 99 10.42 -1.42 2.30
C VAL A 99 9.92 -2.85 2.43
N MET A 100 8.92 -3.10 3.28
CA MET A 100 8.32 -4.42 3.44
C MET A 100 7.66 -4.89 2.14
N ILE A 101 6.93 -4.01 1.45
CA ILE A 101 6.35 -4.32 0.13
C ILE A 101 7.47 -4.66 -0.85
N TYR A 102 8.52 -3.84 -0.93
CA TYR A 102 9.63 -4.06 -1.86
C TYR A 102 10.35 -5.40 -1.64
N LEU A 103 10.42 -5.88 -0.39
CA LEU A 103 11.10 -7.11 -0.03
C LEU A 103 10.22 -8.36 -0.12
N PHE A 104 8.94 -8.26 0.28
CA PHE A 104 8.06 -9.43 0.47
C PHE A 104 6.95 -9.57 -0.56
N VAL A 105 6.56 -8.49 -1.25
CA VAL A 105 5.48 -8.56 -2.24
C VAL A 105 6.01 -9.13 -3.55
N VAL A 106 5.42 -10.25 -3.94
CA VAL A 106 5.63 -10.94 -5.22
C VAL A 106 4.68 -10.33 -6.24
N GLU A 107 5.15 -10.06 -7.46
CA GLU A 107 4.33 -9.44 -8.49
C GLU A 107 3.37 -10.48 -9.09
N THR A 108 2.07 -10.32 -8.82
CA THR A 108 0.98 -11.21 -9.28
C THR A 108 0.34 -10.76 -10.59
N LYS A 109 0.76 -9.60 -11.12
CA LYS A 109 0.08 -8.93 -12.24
C LYS A 109 0.16 -9.75 -13.54
N GLY A 110 -0.98 -10.30 -13.96
CA GLY A 110 -1.14 -10.98 -15.24
C GLY A 110 -0.79 -12.47 -15.24
N LEU A 111 -0.65 -13.07 -14.06
CA LEU A 111 -0.45 -14.51 -13.87
C LEU A 111 -1.77 -15.21 -13.57
N THR A 112 -1.93 -16.46 -14.01
CA THR A 112 -3.10 -17.27 -13.62
C THR A 112 -2.96 -17.75 -12.18
N LEU A 113 -4.07 -18.06 -11.51
CA LEU A 113 -4.08 -18.55 -10.12
C LEU A 113 -3.21 -19.81 -9.94
N GLU A 114 -3.15 -20.65 -10.98
CA GLU A 114 -2.34 -21.87 -11.03
C GLU A 114 -0.83 -21.57 -11.07
N GLN A 115 -0.42 -20.54 -11.81
CA GLN A 115 0.98 -20.09 -11.87
C GLN A 115 1.41 -19.40 -10.57
N ILE A 116 0.49 -18.73 -9.88
CA ILE A 116 0.76 -18.13 -8.56
C ILE A 116 1.05 -19.22 -7.52
N ASP A 117 0.25 -20.29 -7.49
CA ASP A 117 0.50 -21.43 -6.57
C ASP A 117 1.85 -22.13 -6.86
N GLU A 118 2.27 -22.20 -8.13
CA GLU A 118 3.58 -22.75 -8.52
C GLU A 118 4.75 -21.85 -8.10
N ILE A 119 4.61 -20.53 -8.24
CA ILE A 119 5.59 -19.54 -7.75
C ILE A 119 5.74 -19.59 -6.23
N PHE A 120 4.64 -19.77 -5.49
CA PHE A 120 4.64 -19.87 -4.03
C PHE A 120 5.13 -21.23 -3.52
N SER A 121 5.19 -22.28 -4.36
CA SER A 121 5.81 -23.56 -4.01
C SER A 121 7.34 -23.55 -4.05
N GLU A 122 7.96 -22.56 -4.72
CA GLU A 122 9.42 -22.49 -4.79
C GLU A 122 10.08 -21.83 -3.57
N PRO A 123 11.31 -22.26 -3.19
CA PRO A 123 12.04 -21.71 -2.04
C PRO A 123 12.29 -20.19 -2.08
N ASN A 124 12.26 -19.58 -3.28
CA ASN A 124 12.50 -18.16 -3.50
C ASN A 124 11.44 -17.53 -4.43
N PRO A 125 10.21 -17.30 -3.95
CA PRO A 125 9.07 -16.89 -4.77
C PRO A 125 9.28 -15.54 -5.48
N ARG A 126 10.12 -14.64 -4.92
CA ARG A 126 10.43 -13.33 -5.52
C ARG A 126 11.26 -13.40 -6.80
N LYS A 127 12.34 -14.20 -6.82
CA LYS A 127 13.20 -14.28 -8.02
C LYS A 127 12.45 -14.95 -9.17
N TYR A 128 11.68 -15.99 -8.85
CA TYR A 128 10.91 -16.75 -9.83
C TYR A 128 9.77 -15.92 -10.44
N SER A 129 9.05 -15.11 -9.66
CA SER A 129 8.04 -14.17 -10.19
C SER A 129 8.63 -13.12 -11.14
N ILE A 130 9.78 -12.53 -10.83
CA ILE A 130 10.42 -11.53 -11.70
C ILE A 130 10.88 -12.16 -13.02
N GLU A 131 11.45 -13.36 -12.96
CA GLU A 131 11.94 -14.10 -14.13
C GLU A 131 10.78 -14.61 -15.01
N HIS A 132 9.71 -15.12 -14.40
CA HIS A 132 8.51 -15.60 -15.10
C HIS A 132 7.67 -14.43 -15.67
N ALA A 133 7.59 -13.30 -14.97
CA ALA A 133 6.95 -12.09 -15.49
C ALA A 133 7.76 -11.47 -16.64
N ALA A 134 9.10 -11.59 -16.63
CA ALA A 134 9.96 -11.14 -17.72
C ALA A 134 9.80 -12.03 -18.97
N THR A 135 9.75 -13.36 -18.82
CA THR A 135 9.56 -14.29 -19.95
C THR A 135 8.15 -14.20 -20.55
N LEU A 136 7.10 -13.97 -19.75
CA LEU A 136 5.73 -13.75 -20.24
C LEU A 136 5.56 -12.40 -20.96
N LYS A 137 6.30 -11.36 -20.55
CA LYS A 137 6.33 -10.08 -21.28
C LYS A 137 7.06 -10.23 -22.61
N ALA A 138 8.16 -10.97 -22.64
CA ALA A 138 8.92 -11.26 -23.85
C ALA A 138 8.09 -12.07 -24.87
N SER A 139 7.39 -13.12 -24.44
CA SER A 139 6.56 -13.95 -25.33
C SER A 139 5.35 -13.19 -25.88
N LYS A 140 4.70 -12.32 -25.09
CA LYS A 140 3.63 -11.44 -25.59
C LYS A 140 4.13 -10.38 -26.57
N GLN A 141 5.40 -9.97 -26.51
CA GLN A 141 6.01 -9.07 -27.49
C GLN A 141 6.32 -9.78 -28.81
N GLU A 142 6.71 -11.06 -28.77
CA GLU A 142 6.97 -11.87 -29.97
C GLU A 142 5.68 -12.23 -30.74
N THR A 143 4.57 -12.49 -30.05
CA THR A 143 3.28 -12.79 -30.72
C THR A 143 2.56 -11.55 -31.25
N ALA A 144 3.05 -10.35 -30.92
CA ALA A 144 2.48 -9.06 -31.34
C ALA A 144 3.28 -8.38 -32.47
N ALA A 145 4.36 -9.00 -32.95
CA ALA A 145 5.17 -8.58 -34.09
C ALA A 145 4.93 -9.51 -35.29
#